data_AF-A0A370GQ25-F1
#
_entry.id   AF-A0A370GQ25-F1
#
_cell.length_a   1.000
_cell.length_b   1.000
_cell.length_c   1.000
_cell.angle_alpha   90.00
_cell.angle_beta   90.00
_cell.angle_gamma   90.00
#
_symmetry.space_group_name_H-M   'P 1'
#
loop_
_entity.id
_entity.type
_entity.pdbx_description
1 polymer ?
#
loop_
_entity_poly.entity_id
_entity_poly.type
_entity_poly.pdbx_seq_one_letter_code
_entity_poly.pdbx_strand_id
1 'polypeptide(L)' 'MNFITKGKEVILFDKLGTREDLHIVKCRDCGSEFRTSFNSVEINCSSCHHKEKYNNFANGFEVIGLVENSYRVAEVSA' A
#
# COMPACT_ATOMS: atom_id res chain seq x y z
N MET A 1 24.11 20.54 -3.01
CA MET A 1 23.11 20.40 -4.09
C MET A 1 22.07 19.40 -3.60
N ASN A 2 20.82 19.84 -3.43
CA ASN A 2 19.74 18.98 -2.93
C ASN A 2 19.14 18.18 -4.10
N PHE A 3 19.34 16.86 -4.09
CA PHE A 3 18.76 15.98 -5.09
C PHE A 3 17.35 15.59 -4.65
N ILE A 4 16.35 16.18 -5.28
CA ILE A 4 14.95 15.76 -5.11
C ILE A 4 14.78 14.51 -5.98
N THR A 5 14.68 13.33 -5.37
CA THR A 5 14.29 12.11 -6.10
C THR A 5 12.79 12.14 -6.42
N LYS A 6 12.37 13.06 -7.30
CA LYS A 6 11.04 12.99 -7.92
C LYS A 6 11.00 11.72 -8.77
N GLY A 7 10.22 10.72 -8.34
CA GLY A 7 9.95 9.50 -9.12
C GLY A 7 10.44 8.18 -8.52
N LYS A 8 10.97 8.13 -7.30
CA LYS A 8 11.27 6.86 -6.60
C LYS A 8 10.18 6.56 -5.57
N GLU A 9 9.38 5.52 -5.83
CA GLU A 9 8.50 4.92 -4.82
C GLU A 9 9.31 3.91 -4.00
N VAL A 10 9.14 3.91 -2.67
CA VAL A 10 9.73 2.92 -1.78
C VAL A 10 8.62 2.00 -1.30
N ILE A 11 8.77 0.70 -1.56
CA ILE A 11 7.86 -0.33 -1.06
C ILE A 11 8.50 -0.98 0.15
N LEU A 12 7.79 -0.99 1.27
CA LEU A 12 8.21 -1.57 2.53
C LEU A 12 7.39 -2.84 2.77
N PHE A 13 8.06 -3.99 2.77
CA PHE A 13 7.41 -5.30 2.92
C PHE A 13 7.20 -5.71 4.40
N ASP A 14 8.00 -5.16 5.32
CA ASP A 14 8.00 -5.52 6.75
C ASP A 14 7.47 -4.42 7.68
N LYS A 15 6.84 -3.38 7.13
CA LYS A 15 6.35 -2.24 7.93
C LYS A 15 4.83 -2.27 8.06
N LEU A 16 4.36 -2.13 9.30
CA LEU A 16 2.95 -1.89 9.58
C LEU A 16 2.62 -0.43 9.23
N GLY A 17 1.71 -0.25 8.28
CA GLY A 17 1.14 1.05 7.91
C GLY A 17 -0.05 1.45 8.79
N THR A 18 -0.45 2.71 8.66
CA THR A 18 -1.69 3.27 9.20
C THR A 18 -2.81 3.18 8.16
N ARG A 19 -4.08 3.40 8.52
CA ARG A 19 -5.19 3.29 7.54
C ARG A 19 -5.07 4.24 6.35
N GLU A 20 -4.41 5.37 6.55
CA GLU A 20 -4.24 6.44 5.57
C GLU A 20 -3.11 6.15 4.57
N ASP A 21 -2.18 5.27 4.93
CA ASP A 21 -1.09 4.90 4.05
C ASP A 21 -1.59 4.11 2.83
N LEU A 22 -0.85 4.20 1.74
CA LEU A 22 -1.12 3.44 0.54
C LEU A 22 -0.52 2.04 0.68
N HIS A 23 -1.37 1.01 0.67
CA HIS A 23 -0.97 -0.38 0.80
C HIS A 23 -1.00 -1.07 -0.55
N ILE A 24 -0.14 -2.07 -0.71
CA ILE A 24 -0.24 -3.08 -1.76
C ILE A 24 -0.93 -4.28 -1.13
N VAL A 25 -2.07 -4.65 -1.69
CA VAL A 25 -2.89 -5.75 -1.22
C VAL A 25 -3.06 -6.80 -2.30
N LYS A 26 -3.13 -8.06 -1.89
CA LYS A 26 -3.42 -9.20 -2.73
C LYS A 26 -4.80 -9.74 -2.39
N CYS A 27 -5.65 -9.90 -3.40
CA CYS A 27 -6.93 -10.58 -3.26
C CYS A 27 -6.70 -12.09 -3.10
N ARG A 28 -7.26 -12.70 -2.06
CA ARG A 28 -7.15 -14.15 -1.81
C ARG A 28 -7.97 -14.99 -2.79
N ASP A 29 -9.09 -14.46 -3.29
CA ASP A 29 -9.98 -15.17 -4.23
C ASP A 29 -9.36 -15.32 -5.63
N CYS A 30 -8.80 -14.24 -6.19
CA CYS A 30 -8.31 -14.23 -7.57
C CYS A 30 -6.81 -14.01 -7.72
N GLY A 31 -6.08 -13.78 -6.61
CA GLY A 31 -4.65 -13.54 -6.61
C GLY A 31 -4.22 -12.17 -7.15
N SER A 32 -5.15 -11.31 -7.58
CA SER A 32 -4.81 -9.99 -8.13
C SER A 32 -4.24 -9.06 -7.07
N GLU A 33 -3.18 -8.35 -7.44
CA GLU A 33 -2.49 -7.38 -6.59
C GLU A 33 -2.87 -5.97 -7.01
N PHE A 34 -3.21 -5.12 -6.05
CA PHE A 34 -3.61 -3.74 -6.31
C PHE A 34 -3.25 -2.81 -5.15
N ARG A 35 -3.26 -1.51 -5.44
CA ARG A 35 -2.95 -0.47 -4.46
C ARG A 35 -4.24 0.08 -3.86
N THR A 36 -4.31 0.22 -2.54
CA THR A 36 -5.47 0.81 -1.86
C THR A 36 -5.09 1.45 -0.53
N SER A 37 -5.83 2.48 -0.13
CA SER A 37 -5.83 3.02 1.23
C SER A 37 -7.01 2.45 2.01
N PHE A 38 -6.88 2.25 3.32
CA PHE A 38 -7.94 1.71 4.17
C PHE A 38 -8.85 2.79 4.78
N ASN A 39 -9.00 3.92 4.07
CA ASN A 39 -9.87 5.03 4.43
C ASN A 39 -11.36 4.69 4.23
N SER A 40 -11.66 3.72 3.38
CA SER A 40 -13.02 3.24 3.15
C SER A 40 -13.40 2.12 4.11
N VAL A 41 -14.69 2.01 4.40
CA VAL A 41 -15.26 0.92 5.23
C VAL A 41 -15.17 -0.43 4.51
N GLU A 42 -15.11 -0.43 3.19
CA GLU A 42 -15.07 -1.60 2.31
C GLU A 42 -13.88 -1.51 1.34
N ILE A 43 -13.29 -2.66 1.05
CA ILE A 43 -12.25 -2.86 0.04
C ILE A 43 -12.85 -3.72 -1.07
N ASN A 44 -12.63 -3.33 -2.31
CA ASN A 44 -13.14 -4.03 -3.50
C ASN A 44 -11.99 -4.44 -4.41
N CYS A 45 -11.97 -5.70 -4.83
CA CYS A 45 -11.07 -6.17 -5.89
C CYS A 45 -11.66 -5.83 -7.26
N SER A 46 -10.96 -5.02 -8.05
CA SER A 46 -11.42 -4.68 -9.41
C SER A 46 -11.40 -5.84 -10.40
N SER A 47 -10.66 -6.93 -10.11
CA SER A 47 -10.52 -8.07 -11.02
C SER A 47 -11.66 -9.08 -10.89
N CYS A 48 -12.08 -9.41 -9.67
CA CYS A 48 -13.13 -10.41 -9.41
C CYS A 48 -14.36 -9.84 -8.72
N HIS A 49 -14.39 -8.53 -8.45
CA HIS A 49 -15.47 -7.83 -7.74
C HIS A 49 -15.74 -8.34 -6.32
N HIS A 50 -14.80 -9.11 -5.73
CA HIS A 50 -14.86 -9.52 -4.33
C HIS A 50 -14.74 -8.30 -3.42
N LYS A 51 -15.57 -8.25 -2.38
CA LYS A 51 -15.67 -7.12 -1.46
C LYS A 51 -15.61 -7.60 -0.03
N GLU A 52 -14.81 -6.93 0.79
CA GLU A 52 -14.77 -7.17 2.24
C GLU A 52 -14.77 -5.86 3.01
N LYS A 53 -15.38 -5.90 4.20
CA LYS A 53 -15.27 -4.79 5.15
C LYS A 53 -13.86 -4.73 5.71
N TYR A 54 -13.37 -3.52 5.98
CA TYR A 54 -12.05 -3.32 6.58
C TYR A 54 -11.86 -4.16 7.85
N ASN A 55 -12.85 -4.26 8.74
CA ASN A 55 -12.70 -5.06 9.96
C ASN A 55 -12.50 -6.57 9.71
N ASN A 56 -12.89 -7.07 8.53
CA ASN A 56 -12.73 -8.46 8.13
C ASN A 56 -11.73 -8.63 6.97
N PHE A 57 -10.95 -7.59 6.63
CA PHE A 57 -10.17 -7.58 5.40
C PHE A 57 -9.23 -8.78 5.27
N ALA A 58 -8.69 -9.29 6.40
CA ALA A 58 -7.76 -10.41 6.44
C ALA A 58 -8.35 -11.71 5.86
N ASN A 59 -9.67 -11.82 5.76
CA ASN A 59 -10.36 -12.99 5.21
C ASN A 59 -10.32 -13.03 3.67
N GLY A 60 -10.46 -11.87 3.01
CA GLY A 60 -10.49 -11.77 1.55
C GLY A 60 -9.23 -11.16 0.93
N PHE A 61 -8.41 -10.48 1.74
CA PHE A 61 -7.25 -9.72 1.30
C PHE A 61 -6.03 -9.96 2.20
N GLU A 62 -4.85 -9.81 1.62
CA GLU A 62 -3.56 -9.89 2.30
C GLU A 62 -2.79 -8.60 2.01
N VAL A 63 -2.29 -7.93 3.05
CA VAL A 63 -1.37 -6.80 2.88
C VAL A 63 0.01 -7.38 2.58
N ILE A 64 0.56 -7.07 1.42
CA ILE A 64 1.87 -7.56 0.96
C ILE A 64 2.92 -6.44 0.88
N GLY A 65 2.53 -5.19 1.11
CA GLY A 65 3.49 -4.09 1.20
C GLY A 65 2.85 -2.75 1.51
N LEU A 66 3.70 -1.80 1.87
CA LEU A 66 3.35 -0.41 2.16
C LEU A 66 4.12 0.51 1.20
N VAL A 67 3.44 1.45 0.57
CA VAL A 67 4.09 2.47 -0.27
C VAL A 67 4.42 3.67 0.60
N GLU A 68 5.70 3.92 0.84
CA GLU A 68 6.17 5.06 1.61
C GLU A 68 6.20 6.31 0.73
N ASN A 69 5.33 7.27 1.03
CA ASN A 69 5.32 8.58 0.38
C ASN A 69 6.36 9.52 1.02
N SER A 70 7.61 9.10 1.04
CA SER A 70 8.72 9.92 1.54
C SER A 70 9.56 10.39 0.37
N TYR A 71 9.50 11.69 0.08
CA TYR A 71 10.58 12.36 -0.62
C TYR A 71 11.82 12.23 0.28
N ARG A 72 12.68 11.25 0.02
CA ARG A 72 13.96 11.15 0.72
C ARG A 72 14.81 12.35 0.28
N VAL A 73 14.84 13.39 1.12
CA VAL A 73 15.88 14.42 1.02
C VAL A 73 17.16 13.74 1.52
N ALA A 74 17.98 13.24 0.61
CA ALA A 74 19.30 12.73 0.97
C ALA A 74 20.17 13.94 1.32
N GLU A 75 20.40 14.19 2.61
CA GLU A 75 21.45 15.10 3.05
C GLU A 75 22.80 14.41 2.80
N VAL A 76 23.54 14.91 1.82
CA VAL A 76 24.93 14.49 1.57
C VAL A 76 25.82 15.43 2.36
N SER A 77 26.37 14.97 3.47
CA SER A 77 27.40 15.69 4.21
C SER A 77 28.67 15.79 3.35
N ALA A 78 29.16 17.01 3.17
CA ALA A 78 30.38 17.33 2.41
C ALA A 78 31.65 17.09 3.23
#